data_AF-A0A1Z9TJN7-F1
#
_entry.id   AF-A0A1Z9TJN7-F1
#
_cell.length_a   1.000
_cell.length_b   1.000
_cell.length_c   1.000
_cell.angle_alpha   90.00
_cell.angle_beta   90.00
_cell.angle_gamma   90.00
#
_symmetry.space_group_name_H-M   'P 1'
#
loop_
_entity.id
_entity.type
_entity.pdbx_description
1 polymer ?
#
loop_
_entity_poly.entity_id
_entity_poly.type
_entity_poly.pdbx_seq_one_letter_code
_entity_poly.pdbx_strand_id
1 'polypeptide(L)'
;MEGSIQAPIRYPIPWREEDFWDQLSLDEELRRVFDICHGCRRCFNLCDSFPQLFDVIDESESGELDTVSSEAFPKIADSCTLCDMCFLTKCPYVP
;
A
#
# COMPACT_ATOMS: atom_id res chain seq x y z
N MET A 1 2.58 -12.38 12.28
CA MET A 1 2.17 -11.84 13.59
C MET A 1 0.92 -11.02 13.31
N GLU A 2 -0.27 -11.61 13.46
CA GLU A 2 -1.53 -10.86 13.34
C GLU A 2 -1.87 -10.29 14.72
N GLY A 3 -1.83 -8.98 14.87
CA GLY A 3 -2.18 -8.38 16.15
C GLY A 3 -1.74 -6.94 16.29
N SER A 4 -2.62 -6.03 15.88
CA SER A 4 -2.63 -4.61 16.24
C SER A 4 -2.93 -4.41 17.74
N ILE A 5 -2.16 -5.08 18.62
CA ILE A 5 -2.25 -5.01 20.09
C ILE A 5 -1.31 -3.96 20.69
N GLN A 6 -0.39 -3.43 19.90
CA GLN A 6 0.51 -2.34 20.29
C GLN A 6 0.39 -1.17 19.30
N ALA A 7 0.72 0.02 19.78
CA ALA A 7 0.77 1.20 18.91
C ALA A 7 1.87 1.00 17.86
N PRO A 8 1.58 1.25 16.58
CA PRO A 8 2.53 1.00 15.51
C PRO A 8 3.69 2.00 15.55
N ILE A 9 4.88 1.55 15.13
CA ILE A 9 6.10 2.37 15.17
C ILE A 9 6.49 2.75 13.73
N ARG A 10 6.73 4.05 13.50
CA ARG A 10 7.35 4.50 12.24
C ARG A 10 8.85 4.56 12.37
N TYR A 11 9.52 3.73 11.57
CA TYR A 11 10.95 3.81 11.40
C TYR A 11 11.31 4.89 10.36
N PRO A 12 12.38 5.66 10.57
CA PRO A 12 12.87 6.60 9.58
C PRO A 12 13.21 5.89 8.26
N ILE A 13 12.71 6.43 7.16
CA ILE A 13 13.01 5.95 5.81
C ILE A 13 14.31 6.63 5.33
N PRO A 14 15.27 5.90 4.75
CA PRO A 14 16.54 6.46 4.29
C PRO A 14 16.42 7.22 2.95
N TRP A 15 15.53 8.22 2.88
CA TRP A 15 15.19 8.95 1.63
C TRP A 15 16.35 9.75 0.99
N ARG A 16 17.49 9.84 1.69
CA ARG A 16 18.70 10.52 1.23
C ARG A 16 19.72 9.57 0.60
N GLU A 17 19.50 8.27 0.70
CA GLU A 17 20.32 7.28 0.00
C GLU A 17 20.00 7.33 -1.49
N GLU A 18 21.01 7.11 -2.33
CA GLU A 18 20.89 7.20 -3.80
C GLU A 18 19.85 6.21 -4.33
N ASP A 19 19.82 5.01 -3.74
CA ASP A 19 18.97 3.90 -4.12
C ASP A 19 17.48 4.14 -3.79
N PHE A 20 17.16 5.10 -2.91
CA PHE A 20 15.77 5.38 -2.53
C PHE A 20 14.90 5.84 -3.71
N TRP A 21 15.53 6.47 -4.71
CA TRP A 21 14.84 7.02 -5.87
C TRP A 21 14.85 6.07 -7.08
N ASP A 22 15.42 4.88 -6.93
CA ASP A 22 15.41 3.86 -7.97
C ASP A 22 13.98 3.44 -8.28
N GLN A 23 13.57 3.62 -9.53
CA GLN A 23 12.18 3.41 -9.94
C GLN A 23 11.75 1.95 -9.83
N LEU A 24 12.67 1.01 -10.08
CA LEU A 24 12.39 -0.41 -9.98
C LEU A 24 12.19 -0.83 -8.52
N SER A 25 13.07 -0.38 -7.63
CA SER A 25 12.98 -0.62 -6.19
C SER A 25 11.70 -0.01 -5.58
N LEU A 26 11.31 1.18 -6.02
CA LEU A 26 10.06 1.81 -5.61
C LEU A 26 8.83 1.04 -6.10
N ASP A 27 8.85 0.54 -7.34
CA ASP A 27 7.77 -0.29 -7.88
C ASP A 27 7.61 -1.61 -7.11
N GLU A 28 8.72 -2.29 -6.83
CA GLU A 28 8.74 -3.53 -6.04
C GLU A 28 8.18 -3.30 -4.63
N GLU A 29 8.55 -2.20 -3.98
CA GLU A 29 8.06 -1.86 -2.65
C GLU A 29 6.58 -1.47 -2.66
N LEU A 30 6.12 -0.72 -3.66
CA LEU A 30 4.70 -0.43 -3.84
C LEU A 30 3.90 -1.72 -4.05
N ARG A 31 4.41 -2.65 -4.87
CA ARG A 31 3.77 -3.95 -5.09
C ARG A 31 3.65 -4.74 -3.79
N ARG A 32 4.71 -4.80 -3.00
CA ARG A 32 4.70 -5.46 -1.69
C ARG A 32 3.63 -4.88 -0.76
N VAL A 33 3.49 -3.56 -0.69
CA VAL A 33 2.50 -2.90 0.17
C VAL A 33 1.08 -3.09 -0.36
N PHE A 34 0.87 -2.98 -1.66
CA PHE A 34 -0.42 -3.18 -2.30
C PHE A 34 -0.92 -4.62 -2.19
N ASP A 35 -0.04 -5.61 -2.28
CA ASP A 35 -0.36 -7.02 -2.07
C ASP A 35 -0.87 -7.27 -0.65
N ILE A 36 -0.21 -6.70 0.37
CA ILE A 36 -0.69 -6.75 1.77
C ILE A 36 -2.07 -6.10 1.90
N CYS A 37 -2.28 -4.97 1.23
CA CYS A 37 -3.56 -4.26 1.25
C CYS A 37 -4.67 -5.09 0.59
N HIS A 38 -4.39 -5.71 -0.56
CA HIS A 38 -5.29 -6.59 -1.29
C HIS A 38 -5.63 -7.86 -0.49
N GLY A 39 -4.66 -8.46 0.19
CA GLY A 39 -4.88 -9.66 1.00
C GLY A 39 -5.76 -9.42 2.23
N CYS A 40 -5.79 -8.21 2.79
CA CYS A 40 -6.56 -7.93 4.01
C CYS A 40 -7.83 -7.09 3.81
N ARG A 41 -7.86 -6.19 2.82
CA ARG A 41 -8.95 -5.28 2.46
C ARG A 41 -9.67 -4.57 3.62
N ARG A 42 -9.01 -4.35 4.76
CA ARG A 42 -9.67 -3.79 5.97
C ARG A 42 -9.90 -2.28 5.92
N CYS A 43 -9.22 -1.58 5.02
CA CYS A 43 -9.14 -0.12 4.99
C CYS A 43 -10.09 0.54 3.97
N PHE A 44 -10.92 -0.23 3.25
CA PHE A 44 -11.75 0.25 2.14
C PHE A 44 -12.69 1.43 2.49
N ASN A 45 -13.08 1.56 3.76
CA ASN A 45 -13.97 2.63 4.23
C ASN A 45 -13.24 3.88 4.75
N LEU A 46 -11.91 3.97 4.65
CA LEU A 46 -11.13 5.07 5.24
C LEU A 46 -10.82 6.21 4.27
N CYS A 47 -10.55 5.91 3.00
CA CYS A 47 -10.24 6.89 1.96
C CYS A 47 -10.41 6.27 0.57
N ASP A 48 -10.39 7.10 -0.47
CA ASP A 48 -10.60 6.68 -1.87
C ASP A 48 -9.45 5.85 -2.45
N SER A 49 -8.25 5.90 -1.84
CA SER A 49 -7.08 5.14 -2.31
C SER A 49 -7.32 3.62 -2.29
N PHE A 50 -7.97 3.09 -1.23
CA PHE A 50 -8.17 1.65 -1.09
C PHE A 50 -9.21 1.07 -2.05
N PRO A 51 -10.42 1.65 -2.20
CA PRO A 51 -11.36 1.21 -3.23
C PRO A 51 -10.72 1.23 -4.63
N GLN A 52 -10.02 2.30 -4.99
CA GLN A 52 -9.35 2.38 -6.30
C GLN A 52 -8.30 1.28 -6.50
N LEU A 53 -7.51 0.99 -5.46
CA LEU A 53 -6.55 -0.12 -5.51
C LEU A 53 -7.26 -1.46 -5.74
N PHE A 54 -8.33 -1.72 -5.00
CA PHE A 54 -9.04 -2.99 -5.08
C PHE A 54 -9.76 -3.15 -6.42
N ASP A 55 -10.38 -2.09 -6.94
CA ASP A 55 -11.03 -2.11 -8.25
C ASP A 55 -10.00 -2.43 -9.35
N VAL A 56 -8.84 -1.79 -9.33
CA VAL A 56 -7.77 -2.05 -10.33
C VAL A 56 -7.27 -3.49 -10.28
N ILE A 57 -7.14 -4.08 -9.09
CA ILE A 57 -6.69 -5.48 -8.96
C ILE A 57 -7.82 -6.44 -9.34
N ASP A 58 -9.06 -6.19 -8.92
CA ASP A 58 -10.21 -7.05 -9.23
C ASP A 58 -10.56 -7.07 -10.72
N GLU A 59 -10.25 -5.99 -11.45
CA GLU A 59 -10.40 -5.87 -12.90
C GLU A 59 -9.19 -6.42 -13.70
N SER A 60 -8.12 -6.86 -13.02
CA SER A 60 -6.94 -7.43 -13.67
C SER A 60 -7.19 -8.84 -14.22
N GLU A 61 -6.31 -9.33 -15.10
CA GLU A 61 -6.49 -10.64 -15.75
C GLU A 61 -6.45 -11.80 -14.75
N SER A 62 -5.56 -11.72 -13.76
CA SER A 62 -5.43 -12.73 -12.71
C SER A 62 -6.36 -12.51 -11.52
N GLY A 63 -6.88 -11.28 -11.35
CA GLY A 63 -7.51 -10.85 -10.11
C GLY A 63 -6.51 -10.59 -8.97
N GLU A 64 -5.21 -10.59 -9.29
CA GLU A 64 -4.09 -10.45 -8.36
C GLU A 64 -3.15 -9.34 -8.84
N LEU A 65 -2.26 -8.87 -7.96
CA LEU A 65 -1.41 -7.72 -8.26
C LEU A 65 -0.34 -7.99 -9.34
N ASP A 66 -0.05 -9.26 -9.63
CA ASP A 66 0.97 -9.68 -10.60
C ASP A 66 0.69 -9.25 -12.04
N THR A 67 -0.58 -9.09 -12.42
CA THR A 67 -1.00 -8.65 -13.76
C THR A 67 -1.34 -7.16 -13.84
N VAL A 68 -1.23 -6.41 -12.72
CA VAL A 68 -1.51 -4.97 -12.69
C VAL A 68 -0.32 -4.17 -13.23
N SER A 69 -0.59 -3.25 -14.17
CA SER A 69 0.40 -2.30 -14.68
C SER A 69 0.75 -1.24 -13.65
N SER A 70 2.05 -0.96 -13.52
CA SER A 70 2.59 0.09 -12.65
C SER A 70 2.09 1.50 -13.00
N GLU A 71 1.56 1.70 -14.22
CA GLU A 71 0.94 2.96 -14.64
C GLU A 71 -0.30 3.33 -13.81
N ALA A 72 -0.94 2.36 -13.16
CA ALA A 72 -2.08 2.62 -12.26
C ALA A 72 -1.65 3.15 -10.88
N PHE A 73 -0.41 2.90 -10.46
CA PHE A 73 0.05 3.17 -9.09
C PHE A 73 0.03 4.66 -8.70
N PRO A 74 0.45 5.61 -9.56
CA PRO A 74 0.42 7.04 -9.21
C PRO A 74 -0.98 7.53 -8.84
N LYS A 75 -2.02 7.13 -9.59
CA LYS A 75 -3.41 7.54 -9.31
C LYS A 75 -3.88 7.07 -7.92
N ILE A 76 -3.52 5.84 -7.55
CA ILE A 76 -3.86 5.25 -6.25
C ILE A 76 -3.12 5.99 -5.12
N ALA A 77 -1.82 6.26 -5.33
CA ALA A 77 -0.98 6.99 -4.38
C ALA A 77 -1.45 8.44 -4.20
N ASP A 78 -1.82 9.13 -5.27
CA ASP A 78 -2.32 10.52 -5.24
C ASP A 78 -3.67 10.64 -4.53
N SER A 79 -4.45 9.55 -4.49
CA SER A 79 -5.70 9.49 -3.71
C SER A 79 -5.47 9.30 -2.21
N CYS A 80 -4.21 9.10 -1.77
CA CYS A 80 -3.85 8.99 -0.36
C CYS A 80 -3.62 10.37 0.26
N THR A 81 -4.34 10.69 1.33
CA THR A 81 -4.20 11.96 2.06
C THR A 81 -3.04 11.97 3.06
N LEU A 82 -2.29 10.87 3.19
CA LEU A 82 -1.20 10.71 4.16
C LEU A 82 -1.60 11.03 5.62
N CYS A 83 -2.87 10.76 5.97
CA CYS A 83 -3.44 11.06 7.29
C CYS A 83 -3.17 9.97 8.36
N ASP A 84 -2.54 8.86 7.98
CA ASP A 84 -2.16 7.75 8.87
C ASP A 84 -3.29 6.96 9.55
N MET A 85 -4.54 7.23 9.22
CA MET A 85 -5.68 6.53 9.83
C MET A 85 -5.66 5.02 9.58
N CYS A 86 -5.24 4.58 8.38
CA CYS A 86 -5.11 3.16 8.07
C CYS A 86 -4.01 2.48 8.90
N PHE A 87 -2.85 3.13 9.02
CA PHE A 87 -1.70 2.67 9.78
C PHE A 87 -2.02 2.56 11.28
N LEU A 88 -2.64 3.59 11.85
CA LEU A 88 -2.89 3.65 13.30
C LEU A 88 -4.04 2.76 13.77
N THR A 89 -5.07 2.56 12.94
CA THR A 89 -6.37 2.05 13.45
C THR A 89 -6.83 0.74 12.83
N LYS A 90 -6.30 0.33 11.67
CA LYS A 90 -6.80 -0.84 10.92
C LYS A 90 -5.74 -1.84 10.50
N CYS A 91 -4.55 -1.39 10.14
CA CYS A 91 -3.53 -2.24 9.55
C CYS A 91 -2.92 -3.17 10.62
N PRO A 92 -3.02 -4.50 10.47
CA PRO A 92 -2.38 -5.45 11.37
C PRO A 92 -0.93 -5.77 10.99
N TYR A 93 -0.46 -5.24 9.86
CA TYR A 93 0.87 -5.51 9.26
C TYR A 93 1.84 -4.33 9.41
N VAL A 94 1.59 -3.52 10.44
CA VAL A 94 2.47 -2.43 10.85
C VAL A 94 3.66 -2.98 11.64
N PRO A 95 4.88 -2.48 11.38
CA PRO A 95 6.05 -2.76 12.21
C PRO A 95 5.91 -2.28 13.66
#